data_AF-A0A6P2RIU0-F1
#
_entry.id   AF-A0A6P2RIU0-F1
#
_cell.length_a   1.000
_cell.length_b   1.000
_cell.length_c   1.000
_cell.angle_alpha   90.00
_cell.angle_beta   90.00
_cell.angle_gamma   90.00
#
_symmetry.space_group_name_H-M   'P 1'
#
loop_
_entity.id
_entity.type
_entity.pdbx_description
1 polymer ?
#
loop_
_entity_poly.entity_id
_entity_poly.type
_entity_poly.pdbx_seq_one_letter_code
_entity_poly.pdbx_strand_id
1 'polypeptide(L)'
;MTATKKRKTVTRHVKHASTTGTDQKSLVKAVIQSDIGEWVHPKTGDKFYIDETTRFPSVTFEIETNDPPPYQWKWSIVWDAQVSSLRESAKRGKKVRSFSETGSFTSNDTTWDAKLNDKIIGGKLSVEVKAGTTDFRRTVFILGKNPAKDDVLNYLKAIPNTAGFDLILEQESRFKNFINADNEPVVAGDRGYGITQMTNPAPSYEQVWNWKENIKAGVALWQLKQKAAIASFDGVPYTEEQLRRETFTRWNGGSYYKANTKTQTLERRDIQCDTQTGNIGWDMKDPTNIGKTEAELHDRDKDEYKKMKGGQGKDHRWMYSGICYVDHIFGR
;
A
#
# COMPACT_ATOMS: atom_id res chain seq x y z
N MET A 1 52.42 19.64 16.83
CA MET A 1 51.64 20.69 16.14
C MET A 1 51.78 20.46 14.65
N THR A 2 50.69 20.10 13.97
CA THR A 2 50.68 19.92 12.50
C THR A 2 49.32 20.38 12.01
N ALA A 3 49.31 21.43 11.20
CA ALA A 3 48.12 22.11 10.72
C ALA A 3 47.47 21.37 9.54
N THR A 4 46.17 21.12 9.62
CA THR A 4 45.38 20.46 8.56
C THR A 4 44.95 21.50 7.51
N LYS A 5 45.41 21.32 6.26
CA LYS A 5 44.99 22.14 5.09
C LYS A 5 43.49 21.99 4.82
N LYS A 6 42.75 23.11 4.77
CA LYS A 6 41.37 23.17 4.29
C LYS A 6 41.30 22.82 2.80
N ARG A 7 40.41 21.89 2.43
CA ARG A 7 40.07 21.54 1.04
C ARG A 7 39.39 22.74 0.37
N LYS A 8 39.86 23.14 -0.81
CA LYS A 8 39.18 24.13 -1.67
C LYS A 8 37.90 23.53 -2.23
N THR A 9 36.76 24.13 -1.92
CA THR A 9 35.49 23.85 -2.58
C THR A 9 35.52 24.49 -3.96
N VAL A 10 35.41 23.67 -5.01
CA VAL A 10 35.29 24.16 -6.39
C VAL A 10 33.80 24.33 -6.69
N THR A 11 33.34 25.57 -6.81
CA THR A 11 31.98 25.89 -7.23
C THR A 11 31.88 25.66 -8.74
N ARG A 12 31.12 24.65 -9.18
CA ARG A 12 30.73 24.49 -10.59
C ARG A 12 29.38 25.17 -10.80
N HIS A 13 29.35 26.20 -11.64
CA HIS A 13 28.09 26.80 -12.10
C HIS A 13 27.43 25.88 -13.14
N VAL A 14 26.21 25.44 -12.86
CA VAL A 14 25.34 24.73 -13.81
C VAL A 14 24.33 25.74 -14.36
N LYS A 15 24.20 25.80 -15.69
CA LYS A 15 23.51 26.89 -16.43
C LYS A 15 21.98 26.84 -16.45
N HIS A 16 21.33 25.95 -15.70
CA HIS A 16 19.86 25.82 -15.69
C HIS A 16 19.28 25.59 -14.28
N ALA A 17 19.69 26.39 -13.30
CA ALA A 17 18.98 26.47 -12.02
C ALA A 17 17.79 27.43 -12.15
N SER A 18 16.57 26.92 -12.02
CA SER A 18 15.38 27.75 -11.81
C SER A 18 15.48 28.50 -10.47
N THR A 19 14.92 29.70 -10.46
CA THR A 19 14.97 30.74 -9.41
C THR A 19 14.89 30.22 -7.97
N THR A 20 15.87 30.61 -7.16
CA THR A 20 15.89 30.39 -5.70
C THR A 20 15.10 31.51 -5.02
N GLY A 21 14.05 31.16 -4.25
CA GLY A 21 13.34 32.12 -3.39
C GLY A 21 14.24 32.61 -2.25
N THR A 22 14.07 33.87 -1.84
CA THR A 22 14.96 34.64 -0.95
C THR A 22 14.87 34.29 0.55
N ASP A 23 14.26 33.17 0.94
CA ASP A 23 14.06 32.84 2.35
C ASP A 23 15.14 31.89 2.89
N GLN A 24 16.11 32.44 3.63
CA GLN A 24 17.23 31.72 4.27
C GLN A 24 16.84 30.69 5.36
N LYS A 25 15.55 30.38 5.54
CA LYS A 25 15.05 29.37 6.50
C LYS A 25 14.28 28.20 5.89
N SER A 26 14.22 28.12 4.56
CA SER A 26 13.60 26.97 3.89
C SER A 26 14.66 25.93 3.55
N LEU A 27 14.73 24.84 4.31
CA LEU A 27 15.43 23.62 3.90
C LEU A 27 14.61 22.97 2.77
N VAL A 28 14.67 23.56 1.56
CA VAL A 28 14.19 22.88 0.36
C VAL A 28 15.17 21.74 0.09
N LYS A 29 14.73 20.51 0.37
CA LYS A 29 15.44 19.31 -0.03
C LYS A 29 15.41 19.23 -1.56
N ALA A 30 16.38 19.85 -2.21
CA ALA A 30 16.56 19.75 -3.65
C ALA A 30 16.90 18.29 -3.98
N VAL A 31 15.91 17.54 -4.49
CA VAL A 31 16.16 16.25 -5.12
C VAL A 31 16.79 16.58 -6.47
N ILE A 32 18.13 16.53 -6.54
CA ILE A 32 18.84 16.69 -7.80
C ILE A 32 18.52 15.46 -8.65
N GLN A 33 17.57 15.60 -9.57
CA GLN A 33 17.43 14.68 -10.70
C GLN A 33 18.64 14.91 -11.59
N SER A 34 19.56 13.95 -11.60
CA SER A 34 20.79 14.00 -12.39
C SER A 34 20.51 13.59 -13.84
N ASP A 35 19.54 14.26 -14.46
CA ASP A 35 19.19 14.06 -15.86
C ASP A 35 20.26 14.73 -16.74
N ILE A 36 20.65 14.07 -17.82
CA ILE A 36 21.73 14.49 -18.73
C ILE A 36 21.38 14.18 -20.19
N GLY A 37 22.08 14.84 -21.11
CA GLY A 37 21.84 14.75 -22.55
C GLY A 37 20.66 15.60 -23.01
N GLU A 38 20.56 15.78 -24.32
CA GLU A 38 19.43 16.46 -24.97
C GLU A 38 18.33 15.44 -25.29
N TRP A 39 17.09 15.79 -24.97
CA TRP A 39 15.94 14.91 -25.16
C TRP A 39 14.82 15.70 -25.81
N VAL A 40 14.16 15.07 -26.79
CA VAL A 40 12.95 15.63 -27.41
C VAL A 40 11.78 15.50 -26.43
N HIS A 41 11.58 14.31 -25.86
CA HIS A 41 10.62 14.05 -24.79
C HIS A 41 10.98 12.77 -24.01
N PRO A 42 10.41 12.55 -22.81
CA PRO A 42 9.62 13.49 -22.01
C PRO A 42 10.51 14.52 -21.30
N LYS A 43 9.90 15.54 -20.70
CA LYS A 43 10.62 16.49 -19.82
C LYS A 43 10.92 15.82 -18.48
N THR A 44 11.97 16.31 -17.82
CA THR A 44 12.30 15.86 -16.46
C THR A 44 11.13 16.06 -15.52
N GLY A 45 10.74 15.00 -14.82
CA GLY A 45 9.70 15.04 -13.80
C GLY A 45 8.27 15.01 -14.36
N ASP A 46 8.09 14.81 -15.66
CA ASP A 46 6.76 14.59 -16.23
C ASP A 46 6.04 13.43 -15.51
N LYS A 47 4.72 13.57 -15.39
CA LYS A 47 3.86 12.62 -14.67
C LYS A 47 2.94 11.93 -15.66
N PHE A 48 2.94 10.60 -15.60
CA PHE A 48 2.06 9.74 -16.37
C PHE A 48 1.23 8.90 -15.42
N TYR A 49 0.06 8.46 -15.86
CA TYR A 49 -0.91 7.81 -14.98
C TYR A 49 -1.33 6.45 -15.52
N ILE A 50 -1.20 5.42 -14.69
CA ILE A 50 -1.96 4.18 -14.83
C ILE A 50 -3.42 4.55 -14.61
N ASP A 51 -4.24 4.31 -15.63
CA ASP A 51 -5.63 4.76 -15.63
C ASP A 51 -6.51 3.93 -14.69
N GLU A 52 -7.76 4.38 -14.55
CA GLU A 52 -8.80 3.78 -13.73
C GLU A 52 -9.10 2.32 -14.12
N THR A 53 -8.73 1.91 -15.33
CA THR A 53 -8.97 0.56 -15.88
C THR A 53 -7.77 -0.37 -15.73
N THR A 54 -6.70 0.08 -15.07
CA THR A 54 -5.38 -0.57 -14.93
C THR A 54 -4.56 -0.62 -16.22
N ARG A 55 -4.69 0.37 -17.11
CA ARG A 55 -3.85 0.46 -18.29
C ARG A 55 -2.60 1.27 -18.01
N PHE A 56 -1.43 0.75 -18.39
CA PHE A 56 -0.17 1.50 -18.32
C PHE A 56 -0.18 2.66 -19.34
N PRO A 57 0.30 3.86 -18.98
CA PRO A 57 0.30 5.00 -19.89
C PRO A 57 1.26 4.80 -21.07
N SER A 58 0.98 5.42 -22.20
CA SER A 58 1.97 5.57 -23.27
C SER A 58 3.03 6.58 -22.82
N VAL A 59 4.28 6.15 -22.75
CA VAL A 59 5.42 6.98 -22.37
C VAL A 59 6.54 6.75 -23.38
N THR A 60 6.65 7.62 -24.37
CA THR A 60 7.71 7.57 -25.36
C THR A 60 8.90 8.39 -24.88
N PHE A 61 10.09 7.82 -24.96
CA PHE A 61 11.37 8.45 -24.70
C PHE A 61 12.08 8.68 -26.02
N GLU A 62 12.58 9.90 -26.26
CA GLU A 62 13.31 10.24 -27.47
C GLU A 62 14.55 11.09 -27.13
N ILE A 63 15.72 10.59 -27.54
CA ILE A 63 16.99 11.29 -27.39
C ILE A 63 17.33 12.09 -28.65
N GLU A 64 18.01 13.22 -28.47
CA GLU A 64 18.59 13.98 -29.58
C GLU A 64 20.08 13.65 -29.66
N THR A 65 20.50 13.00 -30.75
CA THR A 65 21.90 12.59 -30.95
C THR A 65 22.29 12.52 -32.42
N ASN A 66 23.57 12.80 -32.70
CA ASN A 66 24.20 12.56 -33.99
C ASN A 66 25.09 11.31 -33.98
N ASP A 67 25.26 10.65 -32.82
CA ASP A 67 26.02 9.42 -32.71
C ASP A 67 25.30 8.29 -33.46
N PRO A 68 26.01 7.43 -34.22
CA PRO A 68 25.38 6.34 -34.94
C PRO A 68 24.85 5.25 -33.99
N PRO A 69 23.79 4.51 -34.38
CA PRO A 69 23.35 3.32 -33.66
C PRO A 69 24.42 2.21 -33.69
N PRO A 70 24.35 1.20 -32.80
CA PRO A 70 23.23 0.92 -31.89
C PRO A 70 23.27 1.70 -30.56
N TYR A 71 22.09 2.02 -30.04
CA TYR A 71 21.88 2.67 -28.75
C TYR A 71 21.58 1.64 -27.66
N GLN A 72 22.30 1.74 -26.54
CA GLN A 72 22.09 0.87 -25.38
C GLN A 72 21.13 1.55 -24.41
N TRP A 73 19.92 0.99 -24.32
CA TRP A 73 18.88 1.49 -23.43
C TRP A 73 18.90 0.70 -22.13
N LYS A 74 18.77 1.41 -21.02
CA LYS A 74 18.59 0.85 -19.69
C LYS A 74 17.51 1.63 -18.97
N TRP A 75 16.65 0.94 -18.24
CA TRP A 75 15.64 1.58 -17.42
C TRP A 75 15.61 0.98 -16.03
N SER A 76 15.22 1.81 -15.06
CA SER A 76 14.94 1.40 -13.70
C SER A 76 13.71 2.15 -13.19
N ILE A 77 12.79 1.45 -12.56
CA ILE A 77 11.66 2.06 -11.87
C ILE A 77 11.70 1.67 -10.40
N VAL A 78 11.56 2.66 -9.53
CA VAL A 78 11.65 2.48 -8.08
C VAL A 78 10.50 3.20 -7.40
N TRP A 79 9.87 2.53 -6.44
CA TRP A 79 8.89 3.12 -5.55
C TRP A 79 9.23 2.77 -4.10
N ASP A 80 9.42 3.81 -3.30
CA ASP A 80 9.59 3.70 -1.86
C ASP A 80 8.21 3.78 -1.21
N ALA A 81 7.68 2.65 -0.79
CA ALA A 81 6.39 2.58 -0.13
C ALA A 81 6.45 3.23 1.25
N GLN A 82 5.78 4.36 1.39
CA GLN A 82 5.68 5.13 2.63
C GLN A 82 4.26 5.12 3.16
N VAL A 83 4.14 4.99 4.49
CA VAL A 83 2.84 4.92 5.17
C VAL A 83 1.97 6.13 4.81
N SER A 84 0.69 5.88 4.53
CA SER A 84 -0.35 6.89 4.38
C SER A 84 -1.50 6.59 5.32
N SER A 85 -2.13 7.65 5.83
CA SER A 85 -3.51 7.55 6.29
C SER A 85 -4.46 7.53 5.10
N LEU A 86 -5.69 7.03 5.27
CA LEU A 86 -6.76 7.20 4.27
C LEU A 86 -7.23 8.67 4.12
N ARG A 87 -6.78 9.58 5.00
CA ARG A 87 -6.97 11.02 4.83
C ARG A 87 -6.16 11.51 3.63
N GLU A 88 -6.81 12.26 2.75
CA GLU A 88 -6.19 12.87 1.58
C GLU A 88 -5.08 13.85 2.00
N SER A 89 -3.84 13.45 1.71
CA SER A 89 -2.63 14.22 2.02
C SER A 89 -1.48 13.68 1.18
N ALA A 90 -0.73 14.58 0.55
CA ALA A 90 0.53 14.23 -0.12
C ALA A 90 1.68 13.97 0.87
N LYS A 91 1.50 14.32 2.15
CA LYS A 91 2.50 14.00 3.18
C LYS A 91 2.42 12.51 3.52
N ARG A 92 3.53 11.82 3.30
CA ARG A 92 3.72 10.41 3.65
C ARG A 92 4.54 10.26 4.93
N GLY A 93 4.30 9.16 5.63
CA GLY A 93 5.00 8.75 6.83
C GLY A 93 6.32 8.03 6.55
N LYS A 94 6.70 7.14 7.48
CA LYS A 94 7.93 6.36 7.35
C LYS A 94 7.88 5.41 6.14
N LYS A 95 9.05 5.15 5.56
CA LYS A 95 9.21 4.08 4.56
C LYS A 95 9.06 2.71 5.22
N VAL A 96 8.30 1.82 4.61
CA VAL A 96 8.11 0.44 5.09
C VAL A 96 8.67 -0.62 4.16
N ARG A 97 8.82 -0.31 2.86
CA ARG A 97 9.40 -1.18 1.83
C ARG A 97 9.89 -0.35 0.62
N SER A 98 10.82 -0.90 -0.14
CA SER A 98 11.18 -0.39 -1.48
C SER A 98 10.87 -1.48 -2.51
N PHE A 99 10.31 -1.08 -3.63
CA PHE A 99 10.09 -1.93 -4.80
C PHE A 99 10.90 -1.39 -5.97
N SER A 100 11.44 -2.29 -6.79
CA SER A 100 12.25 -1.90 -7.94
C SER A 100 12.19 -2.92 -9.05
N GLU A 101 12.19 -2.44 -10.29
CA GLU A 101 12.32 -3.26 -11.50
C GLU A 101 13.29 -2.57 -12.46
N THR A 102 13.99 -3.36 -13.27
CA THR A 102 14.97 -2.86 -14.22
C THR A 102 14.94 -3.67 -15.51
N GLY A 103 15.38 -3.06 -16.60
CA GLY A 103 15.60 -3.76 -17.86
C GLY A 103 16.64 -3.03 -18.71
N SER A 104 17.09 -3.71 -19.74
CA SER A 104 18.02 -3.17 -20.72
C SER A 104 17.85 -3.86 -22.06
N PHE A 105 18.08 -3.14 -23.14
CA PHE A 105 18.02 -3.64 -24.50
C PHE A 105 18.82 -2.73 -25.43
N THR A 106 18.96 -3.14 -26.69
CA THR A 106 19.64 -2.36 -27.71
C THR A 106 18.66 -2.06 -28.84
N SER A 107 18.72 -0.85 -29.40
CA SER A 107 17.90 -0.44 -30.55
C SER A 107 18.72 0.40 -31.53
N ASN A 108 18.25 0.47 -32.77
CA ASN A 108 18.75 1.45 -33.76
C ASN A 108 17.93 2.74 -33.77
N ASP A 109 16.78 2.75 -33.08
CA ASP A 109 15.88 3.90 -33.00
C ASP A 109 16.27 4.81 -31.82
N THR A 110 16.21 6.13 -32.05
CA THR A 110 16.39 7.15 -31.00
C THR A 110 15.17 7.22 -30.06
N THR A 111 14.12 6.46 -30.36
CA THR A 111 12.86 6.43 -29.63
C THR A 111 12.65 5.08 -28.93
N TRP A 112 11.98 5.13 -27.78
CA TRP A 112 11.51 3.95 -27.08
C TRP A 112 10.19 4.20 -26.36
N ASP A 113 9.20 3.36 -26.65
CA ASP A 113 7.97 3.30 -25.86
C ASP A 113 8.16 2.42 -24.63
N ALA A 114 8.09 3.03 -23.44
CA ALA A 114 8.32 2.33 -22.18
C ALA A 114 7.19 1.35 -21.86
N LYS A 115 7.39 0.07 -22.19
CA LYS A 115 6.46 -1.03 -21.86
C LYS A 115 6.77 -1.76 -20.56
N LEU A 116 7.97 -1.56 -19.98
CA LEU A 116 8.41 -2.13 -18.70
C LEU A 116 8.21 -3.67 -18.59
N ASN A 117 8.51 -4.41 -19.66
CA ASN A 117 8.24 -5.86 -19.77
C ASN A 117 6.75 -6.21 -19.56
N ASP A 118 5.86 -5.34 -20.04
CA ASP A 118 4.41 -5.44 -19.98
C ASP A 118 3.82 -5.45 -18.55
N LYS A 119 4.60 -5.02 -17.55
CA LYS A 119 4.16 -4.89 -16.15
C LYS A 119 3.44 -3.57 -15.90
N ILE A 120 2.36 -3.61 -15.12
CA ILE A 120 1.64 -2.42 -14.65
C ILE A 120 2.18 -1.98 -13.28
N ILE A 121 3.24 -1.18 -13.29
CA ILE A 121 3.94 -0.71 -12.08
C ILE A 121 4.21 0.79 -12.12
N GLY A 122 4.06 1.47 -10.99
CA GLY A 122 4.33 2.90 -10.87
C GLY A 122 5.67 3.21 -10.20
N GLY A 123 5.90 4.49 -9.88
CA GLY A 123 7.09 4.99 -9.20
C GLY A 123 7.93 5.94 -10.05
N LYS A 124 9.15 6.19 -9.58
CA LYS A 124 10.15 7.00 -10.29
C LYS A 124 10.82 6.15 -11.36
N LEU A 125 10.52 6.41 -12.63
CA LEU A 125 11.15 5.78 -13.79
C LEU A 125 12.35 6.61 -14.24
N SER A 126 13.53 6.00 -14.29
CA SER A 126 14.77 6.57 -14.82
C SER A 126 15.21 5.77 -16.04
N VAL A 127 15.41 6.44 -17.17
CA VAL A 127 15.91 5.87 -18.42
C VAL A 127 17.30 6.41 -18.69
N GLU A 128 18.22 5.52 -19.00
CA GLU A 128 19.61 5.79 -19.35
C GLU A 128 19.84 5.28 -20.76
N VAL A 129 20.51 6.07 -21.60
CA VAL A 129 20.86 5.67 -22.97
C VAL A 129 22.32 5.96 -23.22
N LYS A 130 23.03 5.00 -23.79
CA LYS A 130 24.38 5.21 -24.31
C LYS A 130 24.35 5.19 -25.83
N ALA A 131 24.68 6.33 -26.45
CA ALA A 131 24.84 6.48 -27.89
C ALA A 131 26.30 6.84 -28.18
N GLY A 132 27.08 5.91 -28.75
CA GLY A 132 28.51 6.11 -28.95
C GLY A 132 29.24 6.50 -27.65
N THR A 133 29.72 7.75 -27.59
CA THR A 133 30.39 8.33 -26.41
C THR A 133 29.49 9.20 -25.54
N THR A 134 28.25 9.44 -25.96
CA THR A 134 27.28 10.31 -25.28
C THR A 134 26.37 9.49 -24.38
N ASP A 135 26.25 9.94 -23.13
CA ASP A 135 25.34 9.36 -22.14
C ASP A 135 24.12 10.27 -21.93
N PHE A 136 22.95 9.67 -21.90
CA PHE A 136 21.67 10.32 -21.65
C PHE A 136 21.05 9.75 -20.38
N ARG A 137 20.35 10.60 -19.63
CA ARG A 137 19.49 10.17 -18.52
C ARG A 137 18.25 11.06 -18.42
N ARG A 138 17.07 10.45 -18.32
CA ARG A 138 15.81 11.14 -18.08
C ARG A 138 15.00 10.47 -17.00
N THR A 139 14.40 11.27 -16.14
CA THR A 139 13.53 10.81 -15.05
C THR A 139 12.10 11.30 -15.24
N VAL A 140 11.13 10.40 -15.08
CA VAL A 140 9.68 10.70 -15.02
C VAL A 140 9.02 9.96 -13.86
N PHE A 141 7.74 10.25 -13.59
CA PHE A 141 6.96 9.57 -12.58
C PHE A 141 5.74 8.88 -13.18
N ILE A 142 5.55 7.61 -12.83
CA ILE A 142 4.35 6.85 -13.15
C ILE A 142 3.50 6.77 -11.88
N LEU A 143 2.30 7.31 -11.93
CA LEU A 143 1.33 7.40 -10.83
C LEU A 143 0.05 6.64 -11.19
N GLY A 144 -0.92 6.55 -10.29
CA GLY A 144 -2.14 5.76 -10.51
C GLY A 144 -3.44 6.51 -10.22
N LYS A 145 -4.50 6.15 -10.94
CA LYS A 145 -5.86 6.64 -10.72
C LYS A 145 -6.74 5.58 -10.09
N ASN A 146 -7.62 6.02 -9.20
CA ASN A 146 -8.58 5.13 -8.56
C ASN A 146 -9.70 4.74 -9.54
N PRO A 147 -10.13 3.47 -9.57
CA PRO A 147 -11.36 3.11 -10.26
C PRO A 147 -12.57 3.77 -9.59
N ALA A 148 -13.69 3.85 -10.32
CA ALA A 148 -14.96 4.12 -9.68
C ALA A 148 -15.38 2.92 -8.79
N LYS A 149 -16.11 3.20 -7.70
CA LYS A 149 -16.63 2.15 -6.81
C LYS A 149 -17.45 1.10 -7.58
N ASP A 150 -18.27 1.54 -8.54
CA ASP A 150 -19.10 0.65 -9.34
C ASP A 150 -18.26 -0.29 -10.23
N ASP A 151 -17.13 0.19 -10.77
CA ASP A 151 -16.22 -0.66 -11.55
C ASP A 151 -15.59 -1.75 -10.69
N VAL A 152 -15.23 -1.41 -9.45
CA VAL A 152 -14.71 -2.38 -8.48
C VAL A 152 -15.76 -3.43 -8.16
N LEU A 153 -17.00 -3.01 -7.85
CA LEU A 153 -18.09 -3.92 -7.53
C LEU A 153 -18.46 -4.81 -8.72
N ASN A 154 -18.46 -4.26 -9.94
CA ASN A 154 -18.72 -5.04 -11.15
C ASN A 154 -17.60 -6.05 -11.44
N TYR A 155 -16.34 -5.68 -11.22
CA TYR A 155 -15.21 -6.62 -11.31
C TYR A 155 -15.34 -7.75 -10.28
N LEU A 156 -15.72 -7.41 -9.04
CA LEU A 156 -15.88 -8.40 -7.96
C LEU A 156 -17.00 -9.40 -8.23
N LYS A 157 -18.14 -8.96 -8.77
CA LYS A 157 -19.29 -9.82 -9.11
C LYS A 157 -18.94 -10.95 -10.08
N ALA A 158 -17.95 -10.75 -10.96
CA ALA A 158 -17.52 -11.76 -11.91
C ALA A 158 -16.66 -12.87 -11.26
N ILE A 159 -16.21 -12.68 -10.02
CA ILE A 159 -15.35 -13.63 -9.31
C ILE A 159 -16.21 -14.44 -8.32
N PRO A 160 -16.18 -15.78 -8.36
CA PRO A 160 -17.00 -16.61 -7.48
C PRO A 160 -16.56 -16.53 -6.02
N ASN A 161 -17.47 -16.86 -5.10
CA ASN A 161 -17.21 -16.96 -3.65
C ASN A 161 -16.63 -15.69 -3.01
N THR A 162 -17.13 -14.53 -3.45
CA THR A 162 -16.71 -13.19 -2.99
C THR A 162 -17.73 -12.51 -2.08
N ALA A 163 -18.79 -13.21 -1.69
CA ALA A 163 -19.84 -12.66 -0.82
C ALA A 163 -19.23 -12.01 0.44
N GLY A 164 -19.59 -10.74 0.68
CA GLY A 164 -19.09 -9.93 1.78
C GLY A 164 -17.72 -9.30 1.56
N PHE A 165 -16.95 -9.67 0.54
CA PHE A 165 -15.61 -9.08 0.31
C PHE A 165 -15.69 -7.59 -0.04
N ASP A 166 -16.80 -7.11 -0.59
CA ASP A 166 -17.09 -5.69 -0.80
C ASP A 166 -17.05 -4.87 0.50
N LEU A 167 -17.51 -5.43 1.63
CA LEU A 167 -17.44 -4.77 2.93
C LEU A 167 -15.99 -4.69 3.45
N ILE A 168 -15.12 -5.65 3.09
CA ILE A 168 -13.67 -5.53 3.34
C ILE A 168 -13.12 -4.35 2.54
N LEU A 169 -13.43 -4.22 1.25
CA LEU A 169 -12.91 -3.12 0.42
C LEU A 169 -13.38 -1.75 0.92
N GLU A 170 -14.63 -1.63 1.38
CA GLU A 170 -15.14 -0.41 2.00
C GLU A 170 -14.37 -0.07 3.28
N GLN A 171 -14.22 -1.05 4.18
CA GLN A 171 -13.60 -0.83 5.49
C GLN A 171 -12.09 -0.56 5.40
N GLU A 172 -11.36 -1.31 4.58
CA GLU A 172 -9.90 -1.26 4.52
C GLU A 172 -9.40 0.00 3.78
N SER A 173 -10.12 0.46 2.77
CA SER A 173 -9.64 1.54 1.90
C SER A 173 -10.69 2.48 1.35
N ARG A 174 -11.98 2.25 1.61
CA ARG A 174 -13.10 2.95 0.97
C ARG A 174 -13.01 2.88 -0.56
N PHE A 175 -12.72 1.68 -1.06
CA PHE A 175 -12.53 1.39 -2.48
C PHE A 175 -11.36 2.14 -3.16
N LYS A 176 -10.38 2.65 -2.41
CA LYS A 176 -9.22 3.34 -2.96
C LYS A 176 -8.00 2.43 -3.05
N ASN A 177 -7.42 2.34 -4.24
CA ASN A 177 -6.08 1.79 -4.39
C ASN A 177 -4.99 2.85 -4.18
N PHE A 178 -5.27 4.11 -4.50
CA PHE A 178 -4.34 5.25 -4.46
C PHE A 178 -4.87 6.39 -3.57
N ILE A 179 -3.98 7.19 -2.99
CA ILE A 179 -4.34 8.47 -2.37
C ILE A 179 -4.45 9.51 -3.47
N ASN A 180 -5.57 10.23 -3.60
CA ASN A 180 -5.77 11.17 -4.71
C ASN A 180 -4.81 12.37 -4.64
N ALA A 181 -4.39 12.75 -3.43
CA ALA A 181 -3.50 13.88 -3.21
C ALA A 181 -2.09 13.73 -3.85
N ASP A 182 -1.58 12.51 -4.03
CA ASP A 182 -0.27 12.24 -4.64
C ASP A 182 -0.28 11.15 -5.71
N ASN A 183 -1.39 10.42 -5.84
CA ASN A 183 -1.62 9.37 -6.83
C ASN A 183 -0.69 8.16 -6.64
N GLU A 184 -0.23 7.93 -5.41
CA GLU A 184 0.52 6.73 -5.02
C GLU A 184 -0.36 5.74 -4.23
N PRO A 185 -0.05 4.43 -4.26
CA PRO A 185 -0.81 3.41 -3.56
C PRO A 185 -1.03 3.72 -2.08
N VAL A 186 -2.18 3.30 -1.54
CA VAL A 186 -2.44 3.33 -0.10
C VAL A 186 -1.51 2.34 0.60
N VAL A 187 -0.82 2.77 1.67
CA VAL A 187 0.12 1.93 2.44
C VAL A 187 -0.14 2.06 3.94
N ALA A 188 -0.53 0.97 4.60
CA ALA A 188 -0.67 0.94 6.05
C ALA A 188 0.67 0.71 6.78
N GLY A 189 0.69 1.08 8.07
CA GLY A 189 1.88 1.00 8.92
C GLY A 189 2.40 -0.42 9.17
N ASP A 190 1.52 -1.41 9.05
CA ASP A 190 1.79 -2.84 9.16
C ASP A 190 2.16 -3.51 7.82
N ARG A 191 2.27 -2.71 6.75
CA ARG A 191 2.52 -3.16 5.36
C ARG A 191 1.29 -3.76 4.68
N GLY A 192 0.09 -3.27 4.99
CA GLY A 192 -1.07 -3.38 4.09
C GLY A 192 -0.89 -2.49 2.85
N TYR A 193 -1.28 -2.96 1.67
CA TYR A 193 -1.16 -2.19 0.42
C TYR A 193 -2.43 -2.21 -0.42
N GLY A 194 -2.73 -1.07 -1.05
CA GLY A 194 -3.78 -0.93 -2.05
C GLY A 194 -5.19 -1.13 -1.52
N ILE A 195 -6.13 -1.41 -2.42
CA ILE A 195 -7.56 -1.43 -2.11
C ILE A 195 -7.96 -2.51 -1.09
N THR A 196 -7.21 -3.61 -1.00
CA THR A 196 -7.48 -4.71 -0.07
C THR A 196 -6.70 -4.60 1.25
N GLN A 197 -5.68 -3.73 1.34
CA GLN A 197 -4.77 -3.68 2.49
C GLN A 197 -4.12 -5.03 2.87
N MET A 198 -3.90 -5.94 1.90
CA MET A 198 -3.23 -7.21 2.16
C MET A 198 -1.83 -7.01 2.75
N THR A 199 -1.57 -7.72 3.85
CA THR A 199 -0.29 -7.67 4.58
C THR A 199 0.47 -9.00 4.53
N ASN A 200 -0.23 -10.14 4.65
CA ASN A 200 0.37 -11.47 4.63
C ASN A 200 -0.52 -12.50 3.89
N PRO A 201 -0.06 -13.07 2.75
CA PRO A 201 1.20 -12.78 2.08
C PRO A 201 1.29 -11.33 1.61
N ALA A 202 2.49 -10.77 1.62
CA ALA A 202 2.70 -9.40 1.13
C ALA A 202 2.54 -9.37 -0.39
N PRO A 203 1.83 -8.39 -0.97
CA PRO A 203 1.63 -8.33 -2.40
C PRO A 203 2.94 -8.09 -3.17
N SER A 204 2.95 -8.54 -4.43
CA SER A 204 3.98 -8.21 -5.42
C SER A 204 3.92 -6.74 -5.81
N TYR A 205 4.94 -6.24 -6.51
CA TYR A 205 4.98 -4.83 -6.93
C TYR A 205 3.79 -4.47 -7.83
N GLU A 206 3.50 -5.31 -8.81
CA GLU A 206 2.38 -5.14 -9.73
C GLU A 206 1.03 -5.25 -9.01
N GLN A 207 0.88 -6.19 -8.07
CA GLN A 207 -0.33 -6.28 -7.25
C GLN A 207 -0.58 -5.03 -6.39
N VAL A 208 0.43 -4.20 -6.12
CA VAL A 208 0.22 -2.93 -5.40
C VAL A 208 -0.27 -1.82 -6.33
N TRP A 209 0.24 -1.77 -7.56
CA TRP A 209 -0.07 -0.72 -8.54
C TRP A 209 -1.25 -1.05 -9.47
N ASN A 210 -1.67 -2.31 -9.53
CA ASN A 210 -2.80 -2.77 -10.32
C ASN A 210 -3.94 -3.18 -9.38
N TRP A 211 -5.00 -2.36 -9.30
CA TRP A 211 -6.10 -2.61 -8.37
C TRP A 211 -6.85 -3.92 -8.67
N LYS A 212 -6.91 -4.37 -9.92
CA LYS A 212 -7.54 -5.66 -10.30
C LYS A 212 -6.72 -6.83 -9.77
N GLU A 213 -5.41 -6.81 -9.97
CA GLU A 213 -4.52 -7.85 -9.43
C GLU A 213 -4.44 -7.78 -7.89
N ASN A 214 -4.57 -6.60 -7.29
CA ASN A 214 -4.73 -6.45 -5.84
C ASN A 214 -6.00 -7.16 -5.34
N ILE A 215 -7.14 -6.90 -5.96
CA ILE A 215 -8.42 -7.56 -5.61
C ILE A 215 -8.33 -9.05 -5.83
N LYS A 216 -7.79 -9.52 -6.95
CA LYS A 216 -7.65 -10.95 -7.25
C LYS A 216 -6.86 -11.68 -6.18
N ALA A 217 -5.73 -11.11 -5.75
CA ALA A 217 -4.93 -11.67 -4.67
C ALA A 217 -5.67 -11.62 -3.31
N GLY A 218 -6.38 -10.52 -3.03
CA GLY A 218 -7.19 -10.39 -1.82
C GLY A 218 -8.35 -11.39 -1.78
N VAL A 219 -9.03 -11.62 -2.90
CA VAL A 219 -10.09 -12.62 -3.04
C VAL A 219 -9.54 -14.03 -2.83
N ALA A 220 -8.37 -14.35 -3.39
CA ALA A 220 -7.74 -15.65 -3.15
C ALA A 220 -7.49 -15.88 -1.65
N LEU A 221 -6.98 -14.86 -0.94
CA LEU A 221 -6.81 -14.93 0.51
C LEU A 221 -8.15 -15.05 1.24
N TRP A 222 -9.16 -14.27 0.85
CA TRP A 222 -10.51 -14.32 1.40
C TRP A 222 -11.13 -15.71 1.29
N GLN A 223 -11.03 -16.35 0.12
CA GLN A 223 -11.50 -17.71 -0.10
C GLN A 223 -10.75 -18.74 0.77
N LEU A 224 -9.45 -18.56 0.99
CA LEU A 224 -8.71 -19.38 1.96
C LEU A 224 -9.22 -19.17 3.39
N LYS A 225 -9.55 -17.93 3.78
CA LYS A 225 -10.13 -17.63 5.09
C LYS A 225 -11.53 -18.24 5.25
N GLN A 226 -12.36 -18.24 4.20
CA GLN A 226 -13.67 -18.91 4.21
C GLN A 226 -13.52 -20.42 4.40
N LYS A 227 -12.61 -21.07 3.66
CA LYS A 227 -12.33 -22.50 3.85
C LYS A 227 -11.89 -22.82 5.27
N ALA A 228 -11.01 -21.98 5.84
CA ALA A 228 -10.58 -22.12 7.23
C ALA A 228 -11.72 -21.86 8.24
N ALA A 229 -12.65 -20.96 7.94
CA ALA A 229 -13.85 -20.72 8.74
C ALA A 229 -14.73 -21.97 8.77
N ILE A 230 -15.08 -22.52 7.60
CA ILE A 230 -15.89 -23.74 7.47
C ILE A 230 -15.24 -24.90 8.22
N ALA A 231 -13.93 -25.11 8.04
CA ALA A 231 -13.20 -26.16 8.74
C ALA A 231 -13.24 -25.98 10.28
N SER A 232 -13.26 -24.74 10.77
CA SER A 232 -13.31 -24.45 12.21
C SER A 232 -14.66 -24.68 12.87
N PHE A 233 -15.72 -24.87 12.08
CA PHE A 233 -17.05 -25.20 12.58
C PHE A 233 -17.20 -26.68 12.92
N ASP A 234 -16.22 -27.53 12.57
CA ASP A 234 -16.17 -28.95 12.99
C ASP A 234 -17.47 -29.73 12.66
N GLY A 235 -18.02 -29.48 11.47
CA GLY A 235 -19.26 -30.10 10.99
C GLY A 235 -20.55 -29.56 11.61
N VAL A 236 -20.47 -28.63 12.57
CA VAL A 236 -21.65 -27.97 13.13
C VAL A 236 -22.35 -27.14 12.05
N PRO A 237 -23.70 -27.26 11.91
CA PRO A 237 -24.46 -26.43 10.98
C PRO A 237 -24.25 -24.93 11.21
N TYR A 238 -24.16 -24.17 10.14
CA TYR A 238 -23.94 -22.73 10.19
C TYR A 238 -24.80 -21.99 9.18
N THR A 239 -25.09 -20.73 9.49
CA THR A 239 -25.73 -19.77 8.60
C THR A 239 -24.69 -19.04 7.76
N GLU A 240 -25.12 -18.45 6.64
CA GLU A 240 -24.25 -17.58 5.83
C GLU A 240 -23.69 -16.40 6.63
N GLU A 241 -24.47 -15.85 7.57
CA GLU A 241 -24.01 -14.78 8.43
C GLU A 241 -22.87 -15.24 9.37
N GLN A 242 -23.00 -16.43 9.96
CA GLN A 242 -21.93 -17.00 10.80
C GLN A 242 -20.66 -17.26 10.00
N LEU A 243 -20.78 -17.81 8.78
CA LEU A 243 -19.63 -17.98 7.89
C LEU A 243 -18.98 -16.62 7.56
N ARG A 244 -19.79 -15.60 7.25
CA ARG A 244 -19.30 -14.25 6.94
C ARG A 244 -18.56 -13.65 8.13
N ARG A 245 -19.16 -13.63 9.33
CA ARG A 245 -18.54 -13.10 10.56
C ARG A 245 -17.23 -13.81 10.92
N GLU A 246 -17.20 -15.15 10.81
CA GLU A 246 -15.97 -15.93 11.03
C GLU A 246 -14.88 -15.59 10.00
N THR A 247 -15.26 -15.47 8.73
CA THR A 247 -14.33 -15.14 7.65
C THR A 247 -13.73 -13.74 7.83
N PHE A 248 -14.56 -12.74 8.13
CA PHE A 248 -14.10 -11.39 8.45
C PHE A 248 -13.14 -11.38 9.64
N THR A 249 -13.48 -12.11 10.70
CA THR A 249 -12.61 -12.20 11.89
C THR A 249 -11.27 -12.82 11.52
N ARG A 250 -11.24 -13.83 10.65
CA ARG A 250 -10.01 -14.47 10.17
C ARG A 250 -9.19 -13.60 9.21
N TRP A 251 -9.84 -12.67 8.50
CA TRP A 251 -9.16 -11.67 7.67
C TRP A 251 -8.33 -10.74 8.54
N ASN A 252 -8.94 -10.13 9.57
CA ASN A 252 -8.26 -9.24 10.50
C ASN A 252 -7.32 -10.00 11.47
N GLY A 253 -7.71 -11.21 11.87
CA GLY A 253 -6.98 -12.10 12.76
C GLY A 253 -7.84 -12.64 13.89
N GLY A 254 -7.76 -13.96 14.13
CA GLY A 254 -8.50 -14.66 15.17
C GLY A 254 -9.60 -15.56 14.64
N SER A 255 -10.58 -15.85 15.49
CA SER A 255 -11.78 -16.64 15.20
C SER A 255 -12.96 -16.07 15.98
N TYR A 256 -14.13 -15.98 15.38
CA TYR A 256 -15.33 -15.39 15.98
C TYR A 256 -16.10 -16.41 16.81
N TYR A 257 -16.28 -17.61 16.26
CA TYR A 257 -17.04 -18.68 16.88
C TYR A 257 -16.13 -19.74 17.50
N LYS A 258 -16.73 -20.52 18.41
CA LYS A 258 -16.26 -21.81 18.86
C LYS A 258 -17.38 -22.82 18.58
N ALA A 259 -17.05 -23.93 17.92
CA ALA A 259 -17.99 -25.02 17.71
C ALA A 259 -18.27 -25.75 19.04
N ASN A 260 -19.54 -25.97 19.33
CA ASN A 260 -20.00 -26.86 20.38
C ASN A 260 -20.68 -28.07 19.73
N THR A 261 -19.90 -29.15 19.56
CA THR A 261 -20.37 -30.37 18.89
C THR A 261 -21.40 -31.15 19.69
N LYS A 262 -21.53 -30.89 21.01
CA LYS A 262 -22.55 -31.52 21.86
C LYS A 262 -23.93 -30.92 21.60
N THR A 263 -24.01 -29.59 21.48
CA THR A 263 -25.26 -28.87 21.26
C THR A 263 -25.51 -28.58 19.79
N GLN A 264 -24.56 -28.88 18.90
CA GLN A 264 -24.62 -28.56 17.48
C GLN A 264 -24.82 -27.06 17.23
N THR A 265 -24.11 -26.22 17.99
CA THR A 265 -24.20 -24.74 17.89
C THR A 265 -22.82 -24.09 17.76
N LEU A 266 -22.80 -22.93 17.09
CA LEU A 266 -21.64 -22.04 17.07
C LEU A 266 -21.83 -20.94 18.11
N GLU A 267 -20.92 -20.88 19.07
CA GLU A 267 -20.95 -19.92 20.17
C GLU A 267 -19.95 -18.79 19.89
N ARG A 268 -20.40 -17.52 19.95
CA ARG A 268 -19.49 -16.37 19.84
C ARG A 268 -18.48 -16.45 20.99
N ARG A 269 -17.21 -16.27 20.70
CA ARG A 269 -16.17 -16.20 21.74
C ARG A 269 -16.36 -14.97 22.62
N ASP A 270 -16.00 -15.12 23.88
CA ASP A 270 -16.26 -14.14 24.92
C ASP A 270 -15.18 -13.05 24.96
N ILE A 271 -15.36 -12.04 24.11
CA ILE A 271 -14.61 -10.79 24.14
C ILE A 271 -15.61 -9.64 24.34
N GLN A 272 -15.35 -8.80 25.35
CA GLN A 272 -16.01 -7.51 25.52
C GLN A 272 -15.33 -6.50 24.60
N CYS A 273 -16.08 -5.91 23.67
CA CYS A 273 -15.54 -4.95 22.72
C CYS A 273 -15.73 -3.53 23.25
N ASP A 274 -14.74 -2.67 22.96
CA ASP A 274 -14.87 -1.24 23.17
C ASP A 274 -15.60 -0.63 21.98
N THR A 275 -16.88 -0.28 22.17
CA THR A 275 -17.76 0.26 21.13
C THR A 275 -17.35 1.64 20.64
N GLN A 276 -16.49 2.34 21.39
CA GLN A 276 -15.91 3.62 20.98
C GLN A 276 -14.69 3.45 20.06
N THR A 277 -14.29 2.21 19.80
CA THR A 277 -13.17 1.86 18.93
C THR A 277 -13.60 0.92 17.82
N GLY A 278 -12.73 0.73 16.83
CA GLY A 278 -13.02 -0.15 15.69
C GLY A 278 -12.60 -1.61 15.88
N ASN A 279 -11.67 -1.92 16.80
CA ASN A 279 -11.07 -3.26 16.87
C ASN A 279 -10.42 -3.58 18.23
N ILE A 280 -10.72 -2.85 19.29
CA ILE A 280 -10.16 -3.08 20.63
C ILE A 280 -11.19 -3.80 21.51
N GLY A 281 -10.72 -4.70 22.35
CA GLY A 281 -11.54 -5.36 23.36
C GLY A 281 -10.73 -6.05 24.45
N TRP A 282 -11.44 -6.77 25.31
CA TRP A 282 -10.92 -7.43 26.50
C TRP A 282 -11.40 -8.88 26.59
N ASP A 283 -10.50 -9.77 26.97
CA ASP A 283 -10.85 -11.12 27.40
C ASP A 283 -11.43 -11.04 28.81
N MET A 284 -12.71 -11.39 28.94
CA MET A 284 -13.42 -11.34 30.22
C MET A 284 -13.06 -12.52 31.13
N LYS A 285 -12.22 -13.46 30.68
CA LYS A 285 -11.61 -14.49 31.52
C LYS A 285 -10.31 -14.04 32.19
N ASP A 286 -9.74 -12.92 31.77
CA ASP A 286 -8.59 -12.34 32.46
C ASP A 286 -9.03 -11.85 33.85
N PRO A 287 -8.38 -12.30 34.94
CA PRO A 287 -8.76 -11.92 36.30
C PRO A 287 -8.83 -10.40 36.54
N THR A 288 -8.11 -9.60 35.75
CA THR A 288 -8.10 -8.14 35.86
C THR A 288 -9.28 -7.47 35.16
N ASN A 289 -10.04 -8.20 34.35
CA ASN A 289 -11.20 -7.72 33.59
C ASN A 289 -12.53 -8.29 34.11
N ILE A 290 -12.52 -9.43 34.81
CA ILE A 290 -13.73 -10.06 35.36
C ILE A 290 -14.56 -9.05 36.17
N GLY A 291 -15.86 -9.01 35.88
CA GLY A 291 -16.85 -8.18 36.59
C GLY A 291 -16.83 -6.69 36.24
N LYS A 292 -15.90 -6.23 35.40
CA LYS A 292 -15.85 -4.84 34.95
C LYS A 292 -16.76 -4.60 33.76
N THR A 293 -17.32 -3.40 33.72
CA THR A 293 -18.08 -2.86 32.61
C THR A 293 -17.17 -2.36 31.49
N GLU A 294 -17.73 -2.19 30.29
CA GLU A 294 -17.01 -1.58 29.16
C GLU A 294 -16.47 -0.19 29.50
N ALA A 295 -17.26 0.65 30.17
CA ALA A 295 -16.86 2.01 30.54
C ALA A 295 -15.66 2.01 31.50
N GLU A 296 -15.65 1.14 32.50
CA GLU A 296 -14.52 1.01 33.44
C GLU A 296 -13.24 0.54 32.74
N LEU A 297 -13.37 -0.41 31.81
CA LEU A 297 -12.23 -0.92 31.04
C LEU A 297 -11.71 0.12 30.04
N HIS A 298 -12.61 0.83 29.36
CA HIS A 298 -12.28 1.93 28.46
C HIS A 298 -11.54 3.04 29.20
N ASP A 299 -12.08 3.51 30.32
CA ASP A 299 -11.45 4.57 31.11
C ASP A 299 -10.09 4.18 31.66
N ARG A 300 -9.88 2.91 32.01
CA ARG A 300 -8.57 2.38 32.40
C ARG A 300 -7.56 2.44 31.26
N ASP A 301 -7.96 2.11 30.03
CA ASP A 301 -7.01 1.76 28.97
C ASP A 301 -6.90 2.79 27.82
N LYS A 302 -7.87 3.71 27.65
CA LYS A 302 -7.96 4.60 26.48
C LYS A 302 -6.72 5.42 26.20
N ASP A 303 -6.00 5.84 27.24
CA ASP A 303 -4.78 6.63 27.11
C ASP A 303 -3.58 5.82 26.58
N GLU A 304 -3.65 4.49 26.66
CA GLU A 304 -2.62 3.57 26.19
C GLU A 304 -2.81 3.15 24.73
N TYR A 305 -4.02 3.29 24.16
CA TYR A 305 -4.31 2.87 22.78
C TYR A 305 -3.41 3.55 21.74
N LYS A 306 -3.05 4.82 21.96
CA LYS A 306 -2.14 5.57 21.09
C LYS A 306 -0.73 4.98 21.01
N LYS A 307 -0.34 4.15 21.99
CA LYS A 307 0.95 3.43 22.01
C LYS A 307 0.88 2.09 21.27
N MET A 308 -0.27 1.75 20.69
CA MET A 308 -0.51 0.49 19.97
C MET A 308 -0.13 -0.72 20.84
N LYS A 309 0.46 -1.78 20.27
CA LYS A 309 0.94 -2.95 21.03
C LYS A 309 1.89 -2.59 22.19
N GLY A 310 2.57 -1.44 22.14
CA GLY A 310 3.43 -0.97 23.23
C GLY A 310 2.69 -0.46 24.47
N GLY A 311 1.38 -0.17 24.35
CA GLY A 311 0.51 0.19 25.48
C GLY A 311 -0.18 -1.01 26.13
N GLN A 312 0.05 -2.22 25.63
CA GLN A 312 -0.48 -3.45 26.22
C GLN A 312 0.46 -3.92 27.33
N GLY A 313 -0.08 -4.24 28.50
CA GLY A 313 0.72 -4.56 29.66
C GLY A 313 -0.05 -5.29 30.75
N LYS A 314 0.60 -5.51 31.90
CA LYS A 314 -0.02 -6.22 33.03
C LYS A 314 -1.26 -5.48 33.56
N ASP A 315 -1.20 -4.16 33.58
CA ASP A 315 -2.26 -3.28 34.09
C ASP A 315 -3.26 -2.86 33.00
N HIS A 316 -2.87 -2.99 31.73
CA HIS A 316 -3.63 -2.60 30.55
C HIS A 316 -3.75 -3.79 29.59
N ARG A 317 -4.68 -4.70 29.91
CA ARG A 317 -4.87 -6.01 29.26
C ARG A 317 -5.81 -5.97 28.04
N TRP A 318 -5.92 -4.82 27.38
CA TRP A 318 -6.66 -4.70 26.13
C TRP A 318 -5.93 -5.40 24.98
N MET A 319 -6.66 -5.80 23.95
CA MET A 319 -6.11 -6.44 22.76
C MET A 319 -6.78 -5.94 21.48
N TYR A 320 -6.06 -6.05 20.36
CA TYR A 320 -6.69 -6.00 19.05
C TYR A 320 -7.45 -7.30 18.81
N SER A 321 -8.71 -7.19 18.40
CA SER A 321 -9.61 -8.32 18.25
C SER A 321 -10.38 -8.24 16.94
N GLY A 322 -10.21 -9.26 16.10
CA GLY A 322 -11.02 -9.42 14.89
C GLY A 322 -12.52 -9.59 15.20
N ILE A 323 -12.88 -10.02 16.43
CA ILE A 323 -14.27 -10.08 16.87
C ILE A 323 -14.86 -8.68 17.00
N CYS A 324 -14.12 -7.76 17.63
CA CYS A 324 -14.55 -6.38 17.80
C CYS A 324 -14.57 -5.63 16.48
N TYR A 325 -13.63 -5.94 15.58
CA TYR A 325 -13.67 -5.49 14.20
C TYR A 325 -14.96 -5.91 13.48
N VAL A 326 -15.37 -7.17 13.62
CA VAL A 326 -16.61 -7.67 13.03
C VAL A 326 -17.85 -7.05 13.66
N ASP A 327 -17.90 -6.93 14.98
CA ASP A 327 -19.05 -6.31 15.67
C ASP A 327 -19.21 -4.83 15.28
N HIS A 328 -18.10 -4.12 15.08
CA HIS A 328 -18.12 -2.74 14.58
C HIS A 328 -18.71 -2.65 13.15
N ILE A 329 -18.33 -3.57 12.26
CA ILE A 329 -18.79 -3.55 10.85
C ILE A 329 -20.25 -3.96 10.72
N PHE A 330 -20.65 -5.05 11.39
CA PHE A 330 -21.97 -5.65 11.21
C PHE A 330 -23.02 -5.12 12.19
N GLY A 331 -22.62 -4.30 13.17
CA GLY A 331 -23.44 -4.04 14.34
C GLY A 331 -23.52 -5.29 15.23
N ARG A 332 -23.82 -5.03 16.50
CA ARG A 332 -24.09 -6.06 17.49
C ARG A 332 -25.59 -6.21 17.72
#